data_AF-A0A6J0NAU8-F1
#
_entry.id   AF-A0A6J0NAU8-F1
#
_cell.length_a   1.000
_cell.length_b   1.000
_cell.length_c   1.000
_cell.angle_alpha   90.00
_cell.angle_beta   90.00
_cell.angle_gamma   90.00
#
_symmetry.space_group_name_H-M   'P 1'
#
loop_
_entity.id
_entity.type
_entity.pdbx_description
1 polymer ?
#
loop_
_entity_poly.entity_id
_entity_poly.type
_entity_poly.pdbx_seq_one_letter_code
_entity_poly.pdbx_strand_id
1 'polypeptide(L)'
;MAMSHNNPFSMPTLFDALERIRLSEETSARLIKLHNLMTSEECESQFRDIISNSKADDPEALPKLVSLLTSDSDHFMKIVRNEHGSKRVQKLLGISDDVDALLYAAILRRFLDIMTDKYASHVAIRAMLVFDTMEKFIMYNHVLYHGLDMARTQYGCIALNEVITDVGDPCYRKLLLDFVACNAVCLSNDPSGNFVVQHVLTLNDSVCTYNVAVGLFGHCVDLSFKKYGSYVVEKLLEAEESRDVVVVELLECEEDKLVRLARNEIGNFVVLKALKVTRGDRFDLFGDLVHKLKPIRDLLVRSHGSKIANFLEAY
;
A
#
# COMPACT_ATOMS: atom_id res chain seq x y z
N MET A 1 -10.20 -37.11 -57.03
CA MET A 1 -10.49 -37.60 -55.66
C MET A 1 -9.24 -38.33 -55.19
N ALA A 2 -8.31 -37.62 -54.57
CA ALA A 2 -7.08 -38.19 -53.99
C ALA A 2 -7.08 -37.80 -52.51
N MET A 3 -7.40 -38.77 -51.64
CA MET A 3 -7.31 -38.58 -50.20
C MET A 3 -5.84 -38.78 -49.81
N SER A 4 -5.15 -37.69 -49.47
CA SER A 4 -3.87 -37.78 -48.77
C SER A 4 -4.15 -38.24 -47.34
N HIS A 5 -3.82 -39.49 -47.03
CA HIS A 5 -3.71 -39.95 -45.65
C HIS A 5 -2.58 -39.15 -44.98
N ASN A 6 -2.94 -38.11 -44.22
CA ASN A 6 -2.08 -37.56 -43.18
C ASN A 6 -1.91 -38.65 -42.12
N ASN A 7 -0.83 -39.41 -42.24
CA ASN A 7 -0.42 -40.36 -41.23
C ASN A 7 0.13 -39.54 -40.03
N PRO A 8 -0.48 -39.58 -38.83
CA PRO A 8 0.02 -38.84 -37.67
C PRO A 8 1.40 -39.31 -37.19
N PHE A 9 1.88 -40.45 -37.73
CA PHE A 9 3.09 -41.16 -37.35
C PHE A 9 4.20 -41.10 -38.41
N SER A 10 4.34 -40.00 -39.15
CA SER A 10 5.60 -39.76 -39.88
C SER A 10 6.72 -39.51 -38.86
N MET A 11 7.80 -40.30 -38.87
CA MET A 11 8.96 -40.23 -37.94
C MET A 11 9.46 -38.82 -37.52
N PRO A 12 9.36 -37.74 -38.33
CA PRO A 12 9.68 -36.39 -37.87
C PRO A 12 8.85 -35.92 -36.66
N THR A 13 7.57 -36.31 -36.56
CA THR A 13 6.67 -35.81 -35.49
C THR A 13 6.94 -36.41 -34.12
N LEU A 14 7.40 -37.67 -34.05
CA LEU A 14 7.75 -38.33 -32.80
C LEU A 14 9.11 -37.85 -32.27
N PHE A 15 10.08 -37.64 -33.16
CA PHE A 15 11.38 -37.07 -32.79
C PHE A 15 11.22 -35.65 -32.26
N ASP A 16 10.45 -34.80 -32.95
CA ASP A 16 10.14 -33.44 -32.49
C ASP A 16 9.38 -33.45 -31.15
N ALA A 17 8.48 -34.41 -30.94
CA ALA A 17 7.77 -34.55 -29.67
C ALA A 17 8.70 -34.98 -28.53
N LEU A 18 9.60 -35.93 -28.77
CA LEU A 18 10.59 -36.38 -27.79
C LEU A 18 11.63 -35.29 -27.48
N GLU A 19 12.05 -34.51 -28.48
CA GLU A 19 12.91 -33.35 -28.26
C GLU A 19 12.21 -32.28 -27.42
N ARG A 20 10.92 -31.99 -27.68
CA ARG A 20 10.14 -31.06 -26.84
C ARG A 20 10.02 -31.53 -25.41
N ILE A 21 9.78 -32.83 -25.19
CA ILE A 21 9.71 -33.43 -23.84
C ILE A 21 11.07 -33.31 -23.15
N ARG A 22 12.16 -33.68 -23.83
CA ARG A 22 13.52 -33.58 -23.29
C ARG A 22 13.90 -32.14 -22.93
N LEU A 23 13.61 -31.18 -23.80
CA LEU A 23 13.84 -29.75 -23.56
C LEU A 23 13.00 -29.25 -22.38
N SER A 24 11.76 -29.72 -22.24
CA SER A 24 10.89 -29.42 -21.11
C SER A 24 11.44 -29.97 -19.79
N GLU A 25 11.93 -31.21 -19.77
CA GLU A 25 12.54 -31.82 -18.58
C GLU A 25 13.83 -31.11 -18.18
N GLU A 26 14.67 -30.75 -19.15
CA GLU A 26 15.91 -30.01 -18.91
C GLU A 26 15.63 -28.61 -18.36
N THR A 27 14.62 -27.93 -18.90
CA THR A 27 14.17 -26.61 -18.41
C THR A 27 13.63 -26.72 -16.99
N SER A 28 12.83 -27.75 -16.70
CA SER A 28 12.31 -28.03 -15.35
C SER A 28 13.44 -28.25 -14.33
N ALA A 29 14.46 -29.05 -14.68
CA ALA A 29 15.61 -29.28 -13.82
C ALA A 29 16.42 -27.99 -13.56
N ARG A 30 16.57 -27.13 -14.57
CA ARG A 30 17.22 -25.82 -14.43
C ARG A 30 16.43 -24.89 -13.52
N LEU A 31 15.09 -24.85 -13.64
CA LEU A 31 14.21 -24.06 -12.78
C LEU A 31 14.25 -24.53 -11.31
N ILE A 32 14.33 -25.83 -11.05
CA ILE A 32 14.47 -26.35 -9.67
C ILE A 32 15.79 -25.89 -9.05
N LYS A 33 16.90 -25.98 -9.80
CA LYS A 33 18.21 -25.51 -9.34
C LYS A 33 18.20 -24.00 -9.07
N LEU A 34 17.63 -23.23 -9.98
CA LEU A 34 17.47 -21.78 -9.83
C LEU A 34 16.63 -21.43 -8.61
N HIS A 35 15.50 -22.11 -8.42
CA HIS A 35 14.64 -21.89 -7.26
C HIS A 35 15.42 -22.08 -5.96
N ASN A 36 16.15 -23.20 -5.81
CA ASN A 36 16.98 -23.44 -4.63
C ASN A 36 18.05 -22.36 -4.44
N LEU A 37 18.74 -21.99 -5.53
CA LEU A 37 19.72 -20.90 -5.53
C LEU A 37 19.12 -19.56 -5.10
N MET A 38 17.84 -19.29 -5.39
CA MET A 38 17.19 -18.02 -5.05
C MET A 38 16.52 -18.03 -3.68
N THR A 39 15.99 -19.16 -3.21
CA THR A 39 15.13 -19.21 -2.02
C THR A 39 15.78 -19.84 -0.78
N SER A 40 16.91 -20.55 -0.92
CA SER A 40 17.60 -21.18 0.21
C SER A 40 18.60 -20.24 0.88
N GLU A 41 18.60 -20.17 2.21
CA GLU A 41 19.61 -19.43 3.00
C GLU A 41 21.03 -19.92 2.71
N GLU A 42 21.22 -21.23 2.57
CA GLU A 42 22.51 -21.90 2.35
C GLU A 42 23.19 -21.48 1.04
N CYS A 43 22.41 -21.03 0.06
CA CYS A 43 22.90 -20.63 -1.26
C CYS A 43 23.39 -19.18 -1.33
N GLU A 44 23.49 -18.46 -0.21
CA GLU A 44 23.86 -17.04 -0.22
C GLU A 44 25.29 -16.79 -0.71
N SER A 45 26.26 -17.65 -0.36
CA SER A 45 27.62 -17.56 -0.89
C SER A 45 27.64 -17.76 -2.41
N GLN A 46 26.99 -18.83 -2.88
CA GLN A 46 26.90 -19.15 -4.31
C GLN A 46 26.27 -18.01 -5.11
N PHE A 47 25.21 -17.39 -4.59
CA PHE A 47 24.57 -16.25 -5.23
C PHE A 47 25.51 -15.02 -5.32
N ARG A 48 26.24 -14.71 -4.24
CA ARG A 48 27.22 -13.61 -4.25
C ARG A 48 28.37 -13.85 -5.22
N ASP A 49 28.84 -15.09 -5.32
CA ASP A 49 29.92 -15.46 -6.24
C ASP A 49 29.47 -15.26 -7.70
N ILE A 50 28.22 -15.61 -8.05
CA ILE A 50 27.66 -15.36 -9.38
C ILE A 50 27.63 -13.86 -9.70
N ILE A 51 27.15 -13.01 -8.78
CA ILE A 51 27.15 -11.56 -8.98
C ILE A 51 28.58 -11.03 -9.15
N SER A 52 29.52 -11.50 -8.34
CA SER A 52 30.90 -11.00 -8.36
C SER A 52 31.64 -11.41 -9.63
N ASN A 53 31.49 -12.66 -10.06
CA ASN A 53 32.16 -13.22 -11.24
C ASN A 53 31.56 -12.70 -12.55
N SER A 54 30.28 -12.31 -12.56
CA SER A 54 29.64 -11.70 -13.74
C SER A 54 30.29 -10.39 -14.19
N LYS A 55 31.07 -9.73 -13.31
CA LYS A 55 31.79 -8.49 -13.63
C LYS A 55 33.18 -8.71 -14.24
N ALA A 56 33.73 -9.92 -14.20
CA ALA A 56 35.13 -10.18 -14.57
C ALA A 56 35.30 -11.28 -15.64
N ASP A 57 34.51 -12.36 -15.59
CA ASP A 57 34.79 -13.59 -16.36
C ASP A 57 33.72 -13.95 -17.41
N ASP A 58 32.43 -13.69 -17.13
CA ASP A 58 31.31 -13.95 -18.06
C ASP A 58 30.18 -12.90 -17.90
N PRO A 59 30.17 -11.85 -18.73
CA PRO A 59 29.16 -10.78 -18.63
C PRO A 59 27.73 -11.26 -18.98
N GLU A 60 27.59 -12.39 -19.68
CA GLU A 60 26.30 -12.95 -20.10
C GLU A 60 25.70 -13.90 -19.06
N ALA A 61 26.46 -14.31 -18.05
CA ALA A 61 26.00 -15.25 -17.04
C ALA A 61 24.78 -14.72 -16.28
N LEU A 62 24.81 -13.43 -15.92
CA LEU A 62 23.76 -12.81 -15.12
C LEU A 62 22.49 -12.55 -15.94
N PRO A 63 22.54 -11.94 -17.14
CA PRO A 63 21.37 -11.84 -18.02
C PRO A 63 20.71 -13.19 -18.31
N LYS A 64 21.48 -14.25 -18.55
CA LYS A 64 20.93 -15.61 -18.77
C LYS A 64 20.21 -16.16 -17.53
N LEU A 65 20.79 -15.98 -16.34
CA LEU A 65 20.15 -16.38 -15.09
C LEU A 65 18.84 -15.63 -14.87
N VAL A 66 18.84 -14.31 -15.10
CA VAL A 66 17.66 -13.47 -14.94
C VAL A 66 16.61 -13.80 -15.99
N SER A 67 17.02 -14.06 -17.23
CA SER A 67 16.12 -14.51 -18.30
C SER A 67 15.40 -15.80 -17.91
N LEU A 68 16.12 -16.78 -17.34
CA LEU A 68 15.52 -18.00 -16.82
C LEU A 68 14.59 -17.72 -15.61
N LEU A 69 15.01 -16.85 -14.68
CA LEU A 69 14.23 -16.42 -13.52
C LEU A 69 12.89 -15.79 -13.92
N THR A 70 12.88 -15.00 -14.99
CA THR A 70 11.70 -14.26 -15.46
C THR A 70 10.92 -14.99 -16.56
N SER A 71 11.40 -16.17 -17.01
CA SER A 71 10.83 -16.91 -18.14
C SER A 71 9.41 -17.43 -17.87
N ASP A 72 9.09 -17.76 -16.61
CA ASP A 72 7.77 -18.21 -16.18
C ASP A 72 7.24 -17.30 -15.07
N SER A 73 6.04 -16.75 -15.28
CA SER A 73 5.47 -15.75 -14.39
C SER A 73 5.12 -16.32 -13.01
N ASP A 74 4.66 -17.57 -12.93
CA ASP A 74 4.26 -18.18 -11.66
C ASP A 74 5.47 -18.63 -10.85
N HIS A 75 6.52 -19.12 -11.52
CA HIS A 75 7.80 -19.43 -10.91
C HIS A 75 8.49 -18.17 -10.36
N PHE A 76 8.50 -17.08 -11.13
CA PHE A 76 8.99 -15.79 -10.66
C PHE A 76 8.26 -15.37 -9.38
N MET A 77 6.93 -15.46 -9.36
CA MET A 77 6.12 -15.15 -8.17
C MET A 77 6.48 -16.04 -6.97
N LYS A 78 6.71 -17.34 -7.14
CA LYS A 78 7.16 -18.22 -6.04
C LYS A 78 8.47 -17.75 -5.42
N ILE A 79 9.39 -17.25 -6.25
CA ILE A 79 10.69 -16.74 -5.78
C ILE A 79 10.53 -15.41 -5.05
N VAL A 80 9.83 -14.42 -5.61
CA VAL A 80 9.71 -13.10 -4.97
C VAL A 80 8.82 -13.11 -3.71
N ARG A 81 7.92 -14.10 -3.56
CA ARG A 81 7.16 -14.33 -2.33
C ARG A 81 7.95 -15.03 -1.22
N ASN A 82 9.19 -15.43 -1.50
CA ASN A 82 10.10 -15.98 -0.50
C ASN A 82 10.97 -14.86 0.09
N GLU A 83 11.26 -14.93 1.39
CA GLU A 83 12.07 -13.92 2.08
C GLU A 83 13.48 -13.76 1.47
N HIS A 84 14.18 -14.85 1.21
CA HIS A 84 15.51 -14.82 0.60
C HIS A 84 15.43 -14.49 -0.89
N GLY A 85 14.43 -15.05 -1.58
CA GLY A 85 14.19 -14.81 -3.01
C GLY A 85 13.97 -13.33 -3.30
N SER A 86 13.09 -12.66 -2.57
CA SER A 86 12.88 -11.21 -2.66
C SER A 86 14.18 -10.43 -2.45
N LYS A 87 14.92 -10.71 -1.36
CA LYS A 87 16.19 -10.02 -1.06
C LYS A 87 17.22 -10.21 -2.17
N ARG A 88 17.28 -11.39 -2.80
CA ARG A 88 18.17 -11.67 -3.91
C ARG A 88 17.75 -10.94 -5.18
N VAL A 89 16.47 -10.94 -5.54
CA VAL A 89 15.98 -10.17 -6.68
C VAL A 89 16.22 -8.66 -6.49
N GLN A 90 16.05 -8.14 -5.28
CA GLN A 90 16.39 -6.74 -4.95
C GLN A 90 17.86 -6.40 -5.20
N LYS A 91 18.78 -7.35 -4.95
CA LYS A 91 20.22 -7.17 -5.24
C LYS A 91 20.55 -7.23 -6.72
N LEU A 92 19.68 -7.85 -7.54
CA LEU A 92 19.86 -7.92 -9.00
C LEU A 92 19.48 -6.61 -9.69
N LEU A 93 18.56 -5.84 -9.11
CA LEU A 93 18.13 -4.55 -9.63
C LEU A 93 19.27 -3.52 -9.61
N GLY A 94 19.53 -2.88 -10.75
CA GLY A 94 20.55 -1.85 -10.93
C GLY A 94 21.95 -2.39 -11.21
N ILE A 95 22.07 -3.69 -11.52
CA ILE A 95 23.37 -4.26 -11.91
C ILE A 95 23.71 -3.89 -13.36
N SER A 96 22.76 -4.03 -14.28
CA SER A 96 22.90 -3.67 -15.70
C SER A 96 21.53 -3.48 -16.37
N ASP A 97 21.49 -2.69 -17.44
CA ASP A 97 20.26 -2.37 -18.18
C ASP A 97 19.55 -3.64 -18.72
N ASP A 98 20.30 -4.65 -19.18
CA ASP A 98 19.72 -5.91 -19.66
C ASP A 98 19.00 -6.71 -18.56
N VAL A 99 19.58 -6.71 -17.35
CA VAL A 99 18.98 -7.35 -16.18
C VAL A 99 17.74 -6.58 -15.74
N ASP A 100 17.83 -5.25 -15.70
CA ASP A 100 16.74 -4.38 -15.30
C ASP A 100 15.56 -4.47 -16.27
N ALA A 101 15.80 -4.52 -17.58
CA ALA A 101 14.75 -4.69 -18.58
C ALA A 101 13.96 -6.00 -18.40
N LEU A 102 14.65 -7.11 -18.10
CA LEU A 102 14.00 -8.40 -17.83
C LEU A 102 13.17 -8.37 -16.55
N LEU A 103 13.73 -7.79 -15.47
CA LEU A 103 13.04 -7.66 -14.18
C LEU A 103 11.86 -6.70 -14.28
N TYR A 104 12.01 -5.57 -14.96
CA TYR A 104 10.95 -4.60 -15.21
C TYR A 104 9.74 -5.27 -15.89
N ALA A 105 9.98 -6.00 -16.98
CA ALA A 105 8.93 -6.73 -17.68
C ALA A 105 8.24 -7.79 -16.79
N ALA A 106 9.00 -8.47 -15.93
CA ALA A 106 8.47 -9.45 -14.99
C ALA A 106 7.63 -8.82 -13.87
N ILE A 107 8.12 -7.71 -13.30
CA ILE A 107 7.45 -6.96 -12.24
C ILE A 107 6.12 -6.39 -12.75
N LEU A 108 6.13 -5.70 -13.90
CA LEU A 108 4.91 -5.09 -14.43
C LEU A 108 3.81 -6.10 -14.76
N ARG A 109 4.17 -7.28 -15.24
CA ARG A 109 3.21 -8.35 -15.57
C ARG A 109 2.37 -8.79 -14.38
N ARG A 110 2.90 -8.68 -13.17
CA ARG A 110 2.26 -9.11 -11.91
C ARG A 110 2.26 -7.99 -10.87
N PHE A 111 2.21 -6.73 -11.30
CA PHE A 111 2.47 -5.57 -10.43
C PHE A 111 1.62 -5.56 -9.16
N LEU A 112 0.30 -5.72 -9.28
CA LEU A 112 -0.61 -5.74 -8.12
C LEU A 112 -0.32 -6.93 -7.19
N ASP A 113 -0.13 -8.13 -7.73
CA ASP A 113 0.19 -9.32 -6.93
C ASP A 113 1.51 -9.18 -6.16
N ILE A 114 2.48 -8.46 -6.74
CA ILE A 114 3.76 -8.16 -6.11
C ILE A 114 3.57 -7.11 -5.01
N MET A 115 2.90 -6.00 -5.30
CA MET A 115 2.69 -4.91 -4.34
C MET A 115 1.83 -5.29 -3.14
N THR A 116 0.99 -6.32 -3.26
CA THR A 116 0.11 -6.81 -2.18
C THR A 116 0.67 -8.00 -1.41
N ASP A 117 1.91 -8.42 -1.71
CA ASP A 117 2.58 -9.51 -1.01
C ASP A 117 3.56 -8.98 0.06
N LYS A 118 3.74 -9.77 1.13
CA LYS A 118 4.61 -9.44 2.26
C LYS A 118 6.08 -9.22 1.87
N TYR A 119 6.60 -10.02 0.95
CA TYR A 119 8.03 -9.99 0.57
C TYR A 119 8.23 -9.43 -0.82
N ALA A 120 7.33 -9.72 -1.75
CA ALA A 120 7.50 -9.32 -3.14
C ALA A 120 7.40 -7.79 -3.33
N SER A 121 6.63 -7.09 -2.49
CA SER A 121 6.46 -5.63 -2.56
C SER A 121 7.79 -4.88 -2.54
N HIS A 122 8.74 -5.33 -1.71
CA HIS A 122 10.09 -4.76 -1.63
C HIS A 122 10.86 -4.86 -2.96
N VAL A 123 10.57 -5.84 -3.82
CA VAL A 123 11.17 -5.92 -5.17
C VAL A 123 10.69 -4.77 -6.04
N ALA A 124 9.37 -4.54 -6.10
CA ALA A 124 8.79 -3.45 -6.90
C ALA A 124 9.19 -2.07 -6.35
N ILE A 125 9.18 -1.89 -5.03
CA ILE A 125 9.60 -0.64 -4.39
C ILE A 125 11.08 -0.35 -4.68
N ARG A 126 11.95 -1.37 -4.54
CA ARG A 126 13.37 -1.23 -4.91
C ARG A 126 13.54 -0.87 -6.38
N ALA A 127 12.79 -1.50 -7.28
CA ALA A 127 12.81 -1.21 -8.71
C ALA A 127 12.44 0.27 -8.98
N MET A 128 11.41 0.78 -8.31
CA MET A 128 11.00 2.20 -8.41
C MET A 128 12.08 3.18 -7.94
N LEU A 129 13.02 2.77 -7.08
CA LEU A 129 14.16 3.61 -6.68
C LEU A 129 15.30 3.57 -7.72
N VAL A 130 15.51 2.42 -8.34
CA VAL A 130 16.67 2.13 -9.19
C VAL A 130 16.47 2.52 -10.65
N PHE A 131 15.31 2.21 -11.23
CA PHE A 131 15.04 2.35 -12.66
C PHE A 131 15.11 3.78 -13.19
N ASP A 132 15.11 3.94 -14.52
CA ASP A 132 15.21 5.25 -15.15
C ASP A 132 13.90 6.06 -15.07
N THR A 133 13.89 7.27 -15.63
CA THR A 133 12.74 8.17 -15.56
C THR A 133 11.48 7.60 -16.21
N MET A 134 11.59 6.88 -17.33
CA MET A 134 10.43 6.40 -18.08
C MET A 134 9.80 5.18 -17.41
N GLU A 135 10.64 4.24 -16.96
CA GLU A 135 10.19 3.05 -16.24
C GLU A 135 9.54 3.42 -14.91
N LYS A 136 10.17 4.35 -14.16
CA LYS A 136 9.61 4.94 -12.95
C LYS A 136 8.24 5.54 -13.21
N PHE A 137 8.09 6.35 -14.26
CA PHE A 137 6.81 6.96 -14.62
C PHE A 137 5.71 5.91 -14.80
N ILE A 138 5.99 4.83 -15.54
CA ILE A 138 5.01 3.76 -15.76
C ILE A 138 4.68 3.04 -14.43
N MET A 139 5.66 2.76 -13.58
CA MET A 139 5.41 2.13 -12.28
C MET A 139 4.55 3.01 -11.36
N TYR A 140 4.78 4.32 -11.31
CA TYR A 140 3.92 5.23 -10.54
C TYR A 140 2.49 5.26 -11.09
N ASN A 141 2.30 5.22 -12.42
CA ASN A 141 0.96 5.09 -13.00
C ASN A 141 0.27 3.79 -12.57
N HIS A 142 1.01 2.68 -12.48
CA HIS A 142 0.47 1.43 -11.94
C HIS A 142 0.11 1.53 -10.45
N VAL A 143 0.93 2.20 -9.62
CA VAL A 143 0.59 2.46 -8.21
C VAL A 143 -0.70 3.26 -8.11
N LEU A 144 -0.87 4.31 -8.91
CA LEU A 144 -2.08 5.13 -8.90
C LEU A 144 -3.30 4.36 -9.42
N TYR A 145 -3.13 3.58 -10.49
CA TYR A 145 -4.21 2.76 -11.07
C TYR A 145 -4.70 1.67 -10.11
N HIS A 146 -3.78 0.99 -9.42
CA HIS A 146 -4.09 -0.08 -8.48
C HIS A 146 -4.20 0.38 -7.01
N GLY A 147 -4.08 1.69 -6.75
CA GLY A 147 -3.86 2.21 -5.40
C GLY A 147 -4.96 1.84 -4.41
N LEU A 148 -6.21 1.79 -4.84
CA LEU A 148 -7.34 1.38 -4.00
C LEU A 148 -7.28 -0.11 -3.64
N ASP A 149 -6.97 -0.96 -4.62
CA ASP A 149 -6.83 -2.40 -4.40
C ASP A 149 -5.67 -2.68 -3.45
N MET A 150 -4.55 -1.98 -3.62
CA MET A 150 -3.40 -2.06 -2.73
C MET A 150 -3.75 -1.61 -1.30
N ALA A 151 -4.35 -0.42 -1.15
CA ALA A 151 -4.63 0.19 0.14
C ALA A 151 -5.58 -0.63 1.03
N ARG A 152 -6.44 -1.47 0.42
CA ARG A 152 -7.40 -2.34 1.14
C ARG A 152 -6.87 -3.74 1.44
N THR A 153 -5.57 -3.95 1.34
CA THR A 153 -4.92 -5.22 1.70
C THR A 153 -3.93 -5.02 2.85
N GLN A 154 -3.69 -6.08 3.62
CA GLN A 154 -2.81 -6.06 4.78
C GLN A 154 -1.36 -5.62 4.44
N TYR A 155 -0.83 -6.05 3.29
CA TYR A 155 0.53 -5.73 2.88
C TYR A 155 0.59 -4.61 1.84
N GLY A 156 -0.43 -4.46 0.99
CA GLY A 156 -0.46 -3.38 0.00
C GLY A 156 -0.59 -2.00 0.63
N CYS A 157 -1.26 -1.84 1.77
CA CYS A 157 -1.29 -0.55 2.48
C CYS A 157 0.10 -0.17 3.04
N ILE A 158 0.88 -1.16 3.48
CA ILE A 158 2.26 -0.96 3.95
C ILE A 158 3.14 -0.56 2.77
N ALA A 159 3.06 -1.30 1.67
CA ALA A 159 3.81 -1.01 0.45
C ALA A 159 3.48 0.39 -0.11
N LEU A 160 2.19 0.77 -0.13
CA LEU A 160 1.77 2.10 -0.57
C LEU A 160 2.34 3.21 0.33
N ASN A 161 2.30 3.02 1.66
CA ASN A 161 2.89 3.97 2.60
C ASN A 161 4.41 4.10 2.42
N GLU A 162 5.12 3.01 2.14
CA GLU A 162 6.56 3.02 1.82
C GLU A 162 6.83 3.83 0.54
N VAL A 163 6.06 3.60 -0.53
CA VAL A 163 6.14 4.39 -1.77
C VAL A 163 5.87 5.88 -1.52
N ILE A 164 4.88 6.23 -0.70
CA ILE A 164 4.55 7.62 -0.34
C ILE A 164 5.65 8.26 0.52
N THR A 165 6.33 7.48 1.36
CA THR A 165 7.41 7.97 2.22
C THR A 165 8.67 8.25 1.41
N ASP A 166 9.04 7.31 0.53
CA ASP A 166 10.34 7.32 -0.13
C ASP A 166 10.35 8.05 -1.48
N VAL A 167 9.18 8.49 -1.98
CA VAL A 167 9.09 9.26 -3.22
C VAL A 167 9.82 10.60 -3.09
N GLY A 168 10.96 10.70 -3.77
CA GLY A 168 11.76 11.92 -3.82
C GLY A 168 11.29 12.95 -4.85
N ASP A 169 10.53 12.53 -5.86
CA ASP A 169 10.02 13.43 -6.90
C ASP A 169 8.76 14.18 -6.41
N PRO A 170 8.76 15.53 -6.39
CA PRO A 170 7.62 16.30 -5.90
C PRO A 170 6.32 16.10 -6.70
N CYS A 171 6.41 15.80 -8.00
CA CYS A 171 5.23 15.59 -8.85
C CYS A 171 4.56 14.27 -8.49
N TYR A 172 5.33 13.18 -8.38
CA TYR A 172 4.79 11.88 -7.94
C TYR A 172 4.27 11.93 -6.51
N ARG A 173 4.99 12.63 -5.61
CA ARG A 173 4.53 12.85 -4.24
C ARG A 173 3.16 13.51 -4.23
N LYS A 174 2.99 14.62 -4.96
CA LYS A 174 1.72 15.32 -5.05
C LYS A 174 0.60 14.41 -5.60
N LEU A 175 0.87 13.65 -6.68
CA LEU A 175 -0.12 12.74 -7.25
C LEU A 175 -0.58 11.66 -6.26
N LEU A 176 0.34 11.10 -5.48
CA LEU A 176 0.02 10.09 -4.47
C LEU A 176 -0.80 10.68 -3.30
N LEU A 177 -0.44 11.87 -2.83
CA LEU A 177 -1.18 12.57 -1.77
C LEU A 177 -2.59 12.96 -2.25
N ASP A 178 -2.70 13.50 -3.46
CA ASP A 178 -3.99 13.82 -4.09
C ASP A 178 -4.84 12.55 -4.25
N PHE A 179 -4.24 11.42 -4.66
CA PHE A 179 -4.93 10.13 -4.72
C PHE A 179 -5.53 9.72 -3.37
N VAL A 180 -4.77 9.82 -2.27
CA VAL A 180 -5.28 9.45 -0.93
C VAL A 180 -6.39 10.42 -0.50
N ALA A 181 -6.22 11.72 -0.72
CA ALA A 181 -7.22 12.73 -0.38
C ALA A 181 -8.55 12.50 -1.14
N CYS A 182 -8.49 12.26 -2.46
CA CYS A 182 -9.67 11.99 -3.28
C CYS A 182 -10.42 10.71 -2.85
N ASN A 183 -9.72 9.75 -2.24
CA ASN A 183 -10.29 8.48 -1.81
C ASN A 183 -10.51 8.39 -0.28
N ALA A 184 -10.34 9.49 0.45
CA ALA A 184 -10.28 9.52 1.91
C ALA A 184 -11.52 8.89 2.57
N VAL A 185 -12.72 9.15 2.07
CA VAL A 185 -13.97 8.59 2.63
C VAL A 185 -13.93 7.07 2.59
N CYS A 186 -13.59 6.51 1.43
CA CYS A 186 -13.63 5.06 1.28
C CYS A 186 -12.51 4.39 2.06
N LEU A 187 -11.30 4.96 2.03
CA LEU A 187 -10.15 4.43 2.77
C LEU A 187 -10.35 4.51 4.29
N SER A 188 -10.93 5.59 4.81
CA SER A 188 -11.20 5.76 6.25
C SER A 188 -12.20 4.75 6.80
N ASN A 189 -13.07 4.20 5.94
CA ASN A 189 -14.00 3.14 6.31
C ASN A 189 -13.38 1.74 6.26
N ASP A 190 -12.22 1.58 5.62
CA ASP A 190 -11.60 0.28 5.37
C ASP A 190 -10.63 -0.13 6.51
N PRO A 191 -10.62 -1.40 6.94
CA PRO A 191 -9.72 -1.89 8.01
C PRO A 191 -8.23 -1.74 7.72
N SER A 192 -7.80 -1.75 6.46
CA SER A 192 -6.42 -1.53 6.03
C SER A 192 -6.22 -0.11 5.50
N GLY A 193 -7.17 0.41 4.73
CA GLY A 193 -7.10 1.72 4.08
C GLY A 193 -7.02 2.88 5.06
N ASN A 194 -7.60 2.76 6.26
CA ASN A 194 -7.51 3.82 7.28
C ASN A 194 -6.06 4.10 7.69
N PHE A 195 -5.17 3.10 7.63
CA PHE A 195 -3.75 3.29 7.91
C PHE A 195 -3.05 4.13 6.84
N VAL A 196 -3.52 4.11 5.59
CA VAL A 196 -2.99 4.96 4.51
C VAL A 196 -3.39 6.42 4.73
N VAL A 197 -4.65 6.68 5.09
CA VAL A 197 -5.12 8.04 5.40
C VAL A 197 -4.40 8.59 6.63
N GLN A 198 -4.30 7.79 7.70
CA GLN A 198 -3.54 8.20 8.89
C GLN A 198 -2.08 8.47 8.55
N HIS A 199 -1.45 7.63 7.72
CA HIS A 199 -0.07 7.80 7.32
C HIS A 199 0.17 9.15 6.62
N VAL A 200 -0.64 9.50 5.61
CA VAL A 200 -0.46 10.81 4.93
C VAL A 200 -0.69 11.99 5.87
N LEU A 201 -1.60 11.88 6.85
CA LEU A 201 -1.81 12.90 7.87
C LEU A 201 -0.59 13.04 8.80
N THR A 202 0.18 11.97 9.04
CA THR A 202 1.43 12.05 9.83
C THR A 202 2.60 12.70 9.10
N LEU A 203 2.50 12.88 7.77
CA LEU A 203 3.54 13.56 6.98
C LEU A 203 3.52 15.08 7.18
N ASN A 204 2.49 15.63 7.85
CA ASN A 204 2.30 17.06 8.10
C ASN A 204 2.37 17.91 6.82
N ASP A 205 1.85 17.38 5.70
CA ASP A 205 1.68 18.14 4.48
C ASP A 205 0.36 18.94 4.57
N SER A 206 0.45 20.25 4.79
CA SER A 206 -0.70 21.12 5.04
C SER A 206 -1.76 21.04 3.94
N VAL A 207 -1.34 20.93 2.66
CA VAL A 207 -2.25 20.85 1.52
C VAL A 207 -2.99 19.51 1.51
N CYS A 208 -2.26 18.41 1.69
CA CYS A 208 -2.85 17.07 1.78
C CYS A 208 -3.80 16.98 2.98
N THR A 209 -3.40 17.44 4.16
CA THR A 209 -4.22 17.42 5.37
C THR A 209 -5.53 18.18 5.18
N TYR A 210 -5.46 19.38 4.61
CA TYR A 210 -6.65 20.16 4.26
C TYR A 210 -7.53 19.43 3.24
N ASN A 211 -6.94 18.89 2.16
CA ASN A 211 -7.69 18.18 1.12
C ASN A 211 -8.38 16.92 1.66
N VAL A 212 -7.73 16.16 2.55
CA VAL A 212 -8.35 15.02 3.25
C VAL A 212 -9.52 15.50 4.10
N ALA A 213 -9.37 16.60 4.85
CA ALA A 213 -10.44 17.15 5.68
C ALA A 213 -11.65 17.57 4.85
N VAL A 214 -11.43 18.31 3.75
CA VAL A 214 -12.49 18.70 2.82
C VAL A 214 -13.16 17.47 2.20
N GLY A 215 -12.39 16.45 1.81
CA GLY A 215 -12.93 15.21 1.27
C GLY A 215 -13.77 14.42 2.29
N LEU A 216 -13.52 14.60 3.59
CA LEU A 216 -14.27 13.97 4.68
C LEU A 216 -15.40 14.85 5.25
N PHE A 217 -15.54 16.09 4.80
CA PHE A 217 -16.62 16.96 5.27
C PHE A 217 -18.00 16.36 4.94
N GLY A 218 -18.88 16.34 5.93
CA GLY A 218 -20.19 15.67 5.88
C GLY A 218 -20.13 14.18 6.23
N HIS A 219 -18.93 13.63 6.50
CA HIS A 219 -18.73 12.23 6.87
C HIS A 219 -18.05 12.04 8.23
N CYS A 220 -17.48 13.09 8.84
CA CYS A 220 -16.72 13.00 10.09
C CYS A 220 -17.55 12.43 11.23
N VAL A 221 -18.82 12.85 11.38
CA VAL A 221 -19.70 12.36 12.45
C VAL A 221 -19.96 10.86 12.28
N ASP A 222 -20.25 10.39 11.07
CA ASP A 222 -20.52 8.97 10.82
C ASP A 222 -19.27 8.10 10.93
N LEU A 223 -18.11 8.63 10.50
CA LEU A 223 -16.81 7.98 10.71
C LEU A 223 -16.47 7.87 12.20
N SER A 224 -16.86 8.84 13.01
CA SER A 224 -16.61 8.84 14.46
C SER A 224 -17.34 7.72 15.21
N PHE A 225 -18.42 7.17 14.65
CA PHE A 225 -19.08 5.98 15.19
C PHE A 225 -18.35 4.67 14.85
N LYS A 226 -17.37 4.70 13.93
CA LYS A 226 -16.70 3.51 13.41
C LYS A 226 -15.27 3.45 13.95
N LYS A 227 -14.83 2.26 14.38
CA LYS A 227 -13.49 2.05 14.94
C LYS A 227 -12.36 2.62 14.08
N TYR A 228 -12.39 2.35 12.77
CA TYR A 228 -11.31 2.79 11.85
C TYR A 228 -11.44 4.26 11.49
N GLY A 229 -12.67 4.72 11.24
CA GLY A 229 -12.97 6.10 10.89
C GLY A 229 -12.65 7.07 12.03
N SER A 230 -12.92 6.68 13.28
CA SER A 230 -12.67 7.54 14.44
C SER A 230 -11.19 7.89 14.57
N TYR A 231 -10.27 6.96 14.28
CA TYR A 231 -8.83 7.25 14.31
C TYR A 231 -8.43 8.31 13.29
N VAL A 232 -9.03 8.30 12.09
CA VAL A 232 -8.79 9.33 11.08
C VAL A 232 -9.34 10.68 11.53
N VAL A 233 -10.56 10.72 12.07
CA VAL A 233 -11.17 11.96 12.56
C VAL A 233 -10.39 12.55 13.75
N GLU A 234 -9.90 11.70 14.66
CA GLU A 234 -9.02 12.13 15.75
C GLU A 234 -7.71 12.74 15.22
N LYS A 235 -7.14 12.20 14.13
CA LYS A 235 -5.96 12.76 13.48
C LYS A 235 -6.24 14.11 12.82
N LEU A 236 -7.39 14.28 12.17
CA LEU A 236 -7.78 15.58 11.63
C LEU A 236 -7.99 16.65 12.72
N LEU A 237 -8.46 16.26 13.90
CA LEU A 237 -8.58 17.19 15.04
C LEU A 237 -7.20 17.64 15.59
N GLU A 238 -6.15 16.85 15.39
CA GLU A 238 -4.79 17.20 15.84
C GLU A 238 -4.17 18.32 15.00
N ALA A 239 -4.43 18.36 13.69
CA ALA A 239 -3.84 19.34 12.78
C ALA A 239 -4.69 20.62 12.63
N GLU A 240 -4.04 21.78 12.64
CA GLU A 240 -4.69 23.10 12.54
C GLU A 240 -5.47 23.24 11.22
N GLU A 241 -4.90 22.73 10.13
CA GLU A 241 -5.44 22.83 8.78
C GLU A 241 -6.79 22.12 8.61
N SER A 242 -7.08 21.13 9.45
CA SER A 242 -8.26 20.28 9.32
C SER A 242 -9.23 20.35 10.50
N ARG A 243 -8.77 20.84 11.66
CA ARG A 243 -9.53 20.82 12.91
C ARG A 243 -10.89 21.49 12.80
N ASP A 244 -10.92 22.68 12.20
CA ASP A 244 -12.14 23.47 12.05
C ASP A 244 -13.20 22.72 11.26
N VAL A 245 -12.81 22.04 10.18
CA VAL A 245 -13.72 21.28 9.32
C VAL A 245 -14.47 20.22 10.14
N VAL A 246 -13.75 19.48 10.98
CA VAL A 246 -14.34 18.46 11.85
C VAL A 246 -15.23 19.09 12.92
N VAL A 247 -14.77 20.17 13.56
CA VAL A 247 -15.50 20.81 14.67
C VAL A 247 -16.78 21.47 14.17
N VAL A 248 -16.75 22.15 13.03
CA VAL A 248 -17.93 22.73 12.39
C VAL A 248 -18.95 21.63 12.09
N GLU A 249 -18.54 20.48 11.55
CA GLU A 249 -19.48 19.37 11.30
C GLU A 249 -20.10 18.83 12.61
N LEU A 250 -19.34 18.76 13.71
CA LEU A 250 -19.88 18.40 15.03
C LEU A 250 -20.88 19.45 15.55
N LEU A 251 -20.63 20.73 15.30
CA LEU A 251 -21.51 21.86 15.66
C LEU A 251 -22.76 21.94 14.78
N GLU A 252 -22.73 21.42 13.56
CA GLU A 252 -23.89 21.32 12.67
C GLU A 252 -24.67 20.00 12.86
N CYS A 253 -24.07 19.00 13.51
CA CYS A 253 -24.69 17.71 13.80
C CYS A 253 -26.01 17.84 14.59
N GLU A 254 -27.05 17.12 14.20
CA GLU A 254 -28.32 17.08 14.93
C GLU A 254 -28.12 16.70 16.41
N GLU A 255 -28.88 17.33 17.31
CA GLU A 255 -28.72 17.15 18.76
C GLU A 255 -28.80 15.67 19.18
N ASP A 256 -29.81 14.95 18.69
CA ASP A 256 -29.98 13.52 18.99
C ASP A 256 -28.80 12.67 18.50
N LYS A 257 -28.24 12.99 17.32
CA LYS A 257 -27.09 12.29 16.76
C LYS A 257 -25.82 12.61 17.56
N LEU A 258 -25.63 13.85 17.98
CA LEU A 258 -24.51 14.27 18.84
C LEU A 258 -24.59 13.62 20.24
N VAL A 259 -25.78 13.53 20.84
CA VAL A 259 -26.00 12.81 22.11
C VAL A 259 -25.60 11.35 21.97
N ARG A 260 -26.03 10.69 20.89
CA ARG A 260 -25.64 9.30 20.61
C ARG A 260 -24.14 9.16 20.43
N LEU A 261 -23.50 10.09 19.72
CA LEU A 261 -22.05 10.08 19.50
C LEU A 261 -21.28 10.25 20.80
N ALA A 262 -21.63 11.23 21.63
CA ALA A 262 -20.97 11.51 22.90
C ALA A 262 -21.12 10.36 23.92
N ARG A 263 -22.18 9.55 23.79
CA ARG A 263 -22.43 8.36 24.64
C ARG A 263 -21.87 7.05 24.05
N ASN A 264 -21.41 7.07 22.80
CA ASN A 264 -20.92 5.90 22.09
C ASN A 264 -19.56 5.44 22.63
N GLU A 265 -19.29 4.13 22.62
CA GLU A 265 -18.03 3.53 23.10
C GLU A 265 -16.77 3.99 22.35
N ILE A 266 -16.91 4.44 21.10
CA ILE A 266 -15.82 4.98 20.24
C ILE A 266 -15.99 6.49 20.05
N GLY A 267 -17.18 6.93 19.65
CA GLY A 267 -17.46 8.34 19.32
C GLY A 267 -17.17 9.33 20.44
N ASN A 268 -17.27 8.91 21.71
CA ASN A 268 -16.92 9.75 22.85
C ASN A 268 -15.46 10.25 22.80
N PHE A 269 -14.54 9.47 22.23
CA PHE A 269 -13.14 9.87 22.13
C PHE A 269 -12.96 11.05 21.18
N VAL A 270 -13.67 11.05 20.04
CA VAL A 270 -13.65 12.15 19.08
C VAL A 270 -14.22 13.43 19.70
N VAL A 271 -15.39 13.35 20.35
CA VAL A 271 -16.03 14.51 20.98
C VAL A 271 -15.14 15.09 22.09
N LEU A 272 -14.55 14.23 22.93
CA LEU A 272 -13.62 14.66 23.96
C LEU A 272 -12.34 15.28 23.38
N LYS A 273 -11.82 14.71 22.29
CA LYS A 273 -10.65 15.24 21.58
C LYS A 273 -10.96 16.63 21.05
N ALA A 274 -12.11 16.83 20.39
CA ALA A 274 -12.54 18.11 19.87
C ALA A 274 -12.56 19.19 20.97
N LEU A 275 -13.19 18.91 22.13
CA LEU A 275 -13.20 19.82 23.29
C LEU A 275 -11.79 20.16 23.79
N LYS A 276 -10.87 19.17 23.81
CA LYS A 276 -9.50 19.37 24.30
C LYS A 276 -8.67 20.23 23.37
N VAL A 277 -8.73 19.98 22.07
CA VAL A 277 -7.90 20.69 21.08
C VAL A 277 -8.40 22.12 20.86
N THR A 278 -9.72 22.35 20.82
CA THR A 278 -10.26 23.71 20.64
C THR A 278 -10.05 24.57 21.88
N ARG A 279 -10.04 24.00 23.08
CA ARG A 279 -9.71 24.74 24.31
C ARG A 279 -8.33 25.42 24.25
N GLY A 280 -7.35 24.80 23.58
CA GLY A 280 -5.99 25.34 23.48
C GLY A 280 -5.88 26.45 22.44
N ASP A 281 -6.50 26.25 21.28
CA ASP A 281 -6.17 27.00 20.07
C ASP A 281 -7.34 27.79 19.48
N ARG A 282 -8.60 27.42 19.79
CA ARG A 282 -9.83 27.91 19.15
C ARG A 282 -10.97 28.11 20.13
N PHE A 283 -10.83 29.14 20.97
CA PHE A 283 -11.77 29.46 22.05
C PHE A 283 -13.21 29.74 21.59
N ASP A 284 -13.38 30.27 20.38
CA ASP A 284 -14.67 30.45 19.72
C ASP A 284 -15.39 29.11 19.56
N LEU A 285 -14.78 28.17 18.81
CA LEU A 285 -15.35 26.85 18.57
C LEU A 285 -15.45 26.02 19.85
N PHE A 286 -14.55 26.22 20.80
CA PHE A 286 -14.62 25.62 22.12
C PHE A 286 -15.89 26.05 22.87
N GLY A 287 -16.18 27.35 22.89
CA GLY A 287 -17.37 27.90 23.53
C GLY A 287 -18.66 27.32 22.94
N ASP A 288 -18.71 27.22 21.61
CA ASP A 288 -19.85 26.64 20.89
C ASP A 288 -20.06 25.16 21.22
N LEU A 289 -18.97 24.37 21.28
CA LEU A 289 -19.03 22.96 21.67
C LEU A 289 -19.52 22.79 23.10
N VAL A 290 -19.03 23.60 24.04
CA VAL A 290 -19.49 23.59 25.44
C VAL A 290 -20.98 23.95 25.50
N HIS A 291 -21.40 25.02 24.82
CA HIS A 291 -22.80 25.44 24.79
C HIS A 291 -23.72 24.32 24.29
N LYS A 292 -23.30 23.62 23.23
CA LYS A 292 -24.09 22.53 22.64
C LYS A 292 -24.10 21.24 23.48
N LEU A 293 -23.01 20.91 24.16
CA LEU A 293 -22.89 19.66 24.92
C LEU A 293 -23.33 19.78 26.39
N LYS A 294 -23.33 20.97 26.97
CA LYS A 294 -23.70 21.20 28.38
C LYS A 294 -25.14 20.77 28.73
N PRO A 295 -26.17 21.00 27.90
CA PRO A 295 -27.54 20.54 28.17
C PRO A 295 -27.67 19.03 28.33
N ILE A 296 -26.77 18.25 27.69
CA ILE A 296 -26.85 16.78 27.67
C ILE A 296 -25.93 16.14 28.72
N ARG A 297 -25.21 16.94 29.54
CA ARG A 297 -24.21 16.48 30.51
C ARG A 297 -24.72 15.33 31.40
N ASP A 298 -25.92 15.45 31.94
CA ASP A 298 -26.47 14.44 32.87
C ASP A 298 -26.67 13.08 32.21
N LEU A 299 -26.94 13.06 30.90
CA LEU A 299 -27.04 11.84 30.09
C LEU A 299 -25.67 11.17 29.88
N LEU A 300 -24.58 11.94 29.99
CA LEU A 300 -23.21 11.47 29.76
C LEU A 300 -22.60 10.82 31.00
N VAL A 301 -22.94 11.29 32.20
CA VAL A 301 -22.34 10.84 33.49
C VAL A 301 -22.36 9.32 33.65
N ARG A 302 -23.46 8.66 33.28
CA ARG A 302 -23.67 7.20 33.40
C ARG A 302 -23.53 6.48 32.06
N SER A 303 -22.60 6.91 31.22
CA SER A 303 -22.34 6.34 29.90
C SER A 303 -20.83 6.33 29.58
N HIS A 304 -20.46 5.90 28.36
CA HIS A 304 -19.08 6.05 27.88
C HIS A 304 -18.63 7.53 27.80
N GLY A 305 -19.57 8.47 27.77
CA GLY A 305 -19.32 9.91 27.77
C GLY A 305 -18.96 10.53 29.12
N SER A 306 -18.75 9.74 30.19
CA SER A 306 -18.48 10.27 31.53
C SER A 306 -17.26 11.22 31.58
N LYS A 307 -16.24 10.97 30.77
CA LYS A 307 -15.08 11.88 30.64
C LYS A 307 -15.44 13.23 30.03
N ILE A 308 -16.40 13.26 29.10
CA ILE A 308 -16.93 14.51 28.53
C ILE A 308 -17.73 15.24 29.61
N ALA A 309 -18.58 14.54 30.36
CA ALA A 309 -19.34 15.14 31.46
C ALA A 309 -18.43 15.85 32.48
N ASN A 310 -17.38 15.15 32.92
CA ASN A 310 -16.38 15.70 33.86
C ASN A 310 -15.60 16.87 33.25
N PHE A 311 -15.32 16.83 31.95
CA PHE A 311 -14.66 17.93 31.26
C PHE A 311 -15.55 19.19 31.24
N LEU A 312 -16.85 19.02 31.00
CA LEU A 312 -17.82 20.10 30.96
C LEU A 312 -18.12 20.71 32.34
N GLU A 313 -17.93 19.98 33.44
CA GLU A 313 -18.11 20.54 34.81
C GLU A 313 -17.15 21.70 35.11
N ALA A 314 -16.01 21.75 34.44
CA ALA A 314 -15.01 22.79 34.64
C ALA A 314 -15.38 24.14 33.97
N TYR A 315 -16.53 24.22 33.29
CA TYR A 315 -16.98 25.34 32.45
C TYR A 315 -18.49 25.57 32.54
#